data_AF-A0A561SNJ5-F1
#
_entry.id   AF-A0A561SNJ5-F1
#
_cell.length_a   1.000
_cell.length_b   1.000
_cell.length_c   1.000
_cell.angle_alpha   90.00
_cell.angle_beta   90.00
_cell.angle_gamma   90.00
#
_symmetry.space_group_name_H-M   'P 1'
#
loop_
_entity.id
_entity.type
_entity.pdbx_description
1 polymer ?
#
loop_
_entity_poly.entity_id
_entity_poly.type
_entity_poly.pdbx_seq_one_letter_code
_entity_poly.pdbx_strand_id
1 'polypeptide(L)'
;MAFWMTELPGGGFAMGEAPDEAEARLQITRQQGRASVTFHERTGRYRWTVVLDEGKTSHGWAETEDEGWWFVKEAVNRPFRGTHHRRPRGLWTLPPA
;
A
#
# COMPACT_ATOMS: atom_id res chain seq x y z
N MET A 1 -16.09 5.10 15.58
CA MET A 1 -16.66 5.53 14.30
C MET A 1 -15.86 6.71 13.79
N ALA A 2 -15.55 6.72 12.49
CA ALA A 2 -14.82 7.78 11.81
C ALA A 2 -15.47 8.04 10.44
N PHE A 3 -15.62 9.31 10.08
CA PHE A 3 -16.07 9.71 8.75
C PHE A 3 -14.87 10.03 7.89
N TRP A 4 -14.96 9.72 6.61
CA TRP A 4 -13.91 10.01 5.64
C TRP A 4 -14.47 10.58 4.36
N MET A 5 -13.66 11.39 3.70
CA MET A 5 -13.90 11.95 2.38
C MET A 5 -12.58 11.98 1.64
N THR A 6 -12.60 11.71 0.33
CA THR A 6 -11.41 11.77 -0.51
C THR A 6 -11.74 12.13 -1.95
N GLU A 7 -10.79 12.73 -2.63
CA GLU A 7 -10.87 13.01 -4.06
C GLU A 7 -10.55 11.74 -4.87
N LEU A 8 -11.28 11.54 -5.97
CA LEU A 8 -11.11 10.38 -6.84
C LEU A 8 -10.12 10.67 -7.99
N PRO A 9 -9.41 9.65 -8.49
CA PRO A 9 -8.61 9.79 -9.72
C PRO A 9 -9.55 10.08 -10.90
N GLY A 10 -9.49 11.30 -11.43
CA GLY A 10 -10.39 11.77 -12.50
C GLY A 10 -11.41 12.83 -12.07
N GLY A 11 -11.37 13.26 -10.81
CA GLY A 11 -12.23 14.32 -10.26
C GLY A 11 -13.47 13.79 -9.55
N GLY A 12 -14.04 14.62 -8.69
CA GLY A 12 -15.14 14.25 -7.79
C GLY A 12 -14.65 13.69 -6.46
N PHE A 13 -15.59 13.43 -5.55
CA PHE A 13 -15.30 13.00 -4.19
C PHE A 13 -16.08 11.75 -3.82
N ALA A 14 -15.43 10.87 -3.06
CA ALA A 14 -16.07 9.77 -2.35
C ALA A 14 -16.06 10.06 -0.85
N MET A 15 -17.11 9.66 -0.15
CA MET A 15 -17.20 9.79 1.31
C MET A 15 -17.94 8.60 1.91
N GLY A 16 -17.68 8.31 3.18
CA GLY A 16 -18.30 7.21 3.89
C GLY A 16 -18.01 7.22 5.39
N GLU A 17 -18.60 6.25 6.07
CA GLU A 17 -18.37 5.98 7.49
C GLU A 17 -17.55 4.70 7.64
N ALA A 18 -16.69 4.67 8.66
CA ALA A 18 -15.85 3.54 9.01
C ALA A 18 -15.88 3.32 10.54
N PRO A 19 -15.63 2.09 11.03
CA PRO A 19 -15.61 1.79 12.46
C PRO A 19 -14.53 2.58 13.22
N ASP A 20 -13.38 2.84 12.60
CA ASP A 20 -12.23 3.54 13.19
C ASP A 20 -11.43 4.34 12.14
N GLU A 21 -10.47 5.14 12.59
CA GLU A 21 -9.60 5.94 11.70
C GLU A 21 -8.72 5.07 10.78
N ALA A 22 -8.30 3.89 11.25
CA ALA A 22 -7.42 3.02 10.49
C ALA A 22 -8.13 2.44 9.26
N GLU A 23 -9.41 2.09 9.43
CA GLU A 23 -10.32 1.64 8.39
C GLU A 23 -10.70 2.80 7.46
N ALA A 24 -10.96 3.99 8.01
CA ALA A 24 -11.19 5.19 7.20
C ALA A 24 -10.02 5.47 6.23
N ARG A 25 -8.77 5.37 6.72
CA ARG A 25 -7.56 5.55 5.88
C ARG A 25 -7.42 4.47 4.82
N LEU A 26 -7.79 3.22 5.13
CA LEU A 26 -7.82 2.14 4.15
C LEU A 26 -8.82 2.44 3.03
N GLN A 27 -10.05 2.87 3.39
CA GLN A 27 -11.09 3.20 2.42
C GLN A 27 -10.67 4.36 1.51
N ILE A 28 -10.09 5.42 2.07
CA ILE A 28 -9.52 6.53 1.31
C ILE A 28 -8.47 6.00 0.30
N THR A 29 -7.52 5.19 0.76
CA THR A 29 -6.43 4.66 -0.08
C THR A 29 -6.97 3.80 -1.22
N ARG A 30 -8.02 3.02 -0.95
CA ARG A 30 -8.71 2.19 -1.94
C ARG A 30 -9.42 3.04 -2.99
N GLN A 31 -10.20 4.04 -2.58
CA GLN A 31 -10.95 4.93 -3.48
C GLN A 31 -10.03 5.77 -4.37
N GLN A 32 -8.87 6.17 -3.83
CA GLN A 32 -7.83 6.85 -4.61
C GLN A 32 -7.12 5.93 -5.62
N GLY A 33 -7.47 4.64 -5.71
CA GLY A 33 -6.82 3.68 -6.60
C GLY A 33 -5.36 3.39 -6.20
N ARG A 34 -4.97 3.71 -4.96
CA ARG A 34 -3.59 3.56 -4.47
C ARG A 34 -3.32 2.22 -3.83
N ALA A 35 -4.36 1.44 -3.54
CA ALA A 35 -4.26 0.08 -3.05
C ALA A 35 -4.98 -0.89 -3.97
N SER A 36 -4.41 -2.08 -4.14
CA SER A 36 -5.03 -3.19 -4.86
C SER A 36 -4.67 -4.51 -4.21
N VAL A 37 -5.62 -5.44 -4.25
CA VAL A 37 -5.42 -6.85 -3.93
C VAL A 37 -5.97 -7.63 -5.12
N THR A 38 -5.13 -8.42 -5.77
CA THR A 38 -5.47 -9.09 -7.02
C THR A 38 -5.07 -10.56 -6.96
N PHE A 39 -5.95 -11.46 -7.41
CA PHE A 39 -5.62 -12.87 -7.48
C PHE A 39 -4.63 -13.13 -8.62
N HIS A 40 -3.59 -13.92 -8.36
CA HIS A 40 -2.58 -14.27 -9.35
C HIS A 40 -2.61 -15.78 -9.60
N GLU A 41 -3.19 -16.15 -10.75
CA GLU A 41 -3.51 -17.53 -11.10
C GLU A 41 -2.29 -18.46 -11.06
N ARG A 42 -1.13 -18.01 -11.55
CA ARG A 42 0.08 -18.84 -11.62
C ARG A 42 0.60 -19.27 -10.26
N THR A 43 0.40 -18.46 -9.22
CA THR A 43 0.86 -18.77 -7.86
C THR A 43 -0.27 -19.24 -6.96
N GLY A 44 -1.53 -19.14 -7.39
CA GLY A 44 -2.70 -19.41 -6.57
C GLY A 44 -2.83 -18.48 -5.36
N ARG A 45 -2.22 -17.29 -5.40
CA ARG A 45 -2.11 -16.35 -4.26
C ARG A 45 -2.58 -14.96 -4.64
N TYR A 46 -2.97 -14.17 -3.63
CA TYR A 46 -3.32 -12.77 -3.80
C TYR A 46 -2.07 -11.90 -3.72
N ARG A 47 -1.85 -11.08 -4.74
CA ARG A 47 -0.84 -10.02 -4.73
C ARG A 47 -1.49 -8.74 -4.22
N TRP A 48 -0.99 -8.23 -3.09
CA TRP A 48 -1.39 -6.93 -2.58
C TRP A 48 -0.33 -5.88 -2.91
N THR A 49 -0.75 -4.64 -3.19
CA THR A 49 0.12 -3.50 -3.50
C THR A 49 -0.53 -2.23 -2.98
N VAL A 50 0.27 -1.34 -2.38
CA VAL A 50 -0.17 -0.03 -1.88
C VAL A 50 0.87 1.07 -2.13
N VAL A 51 0.41 2.23 -2.59
CA VAL A 51 1.20 3.46 -2.77
C VAL A 51 0.98 4.37 -1.57
N LEU A 52 2.03 4.63 -0.78
CA LEU A 52 2.02 5.53 0.38
C LEU A 52 2.26 6.99 -0.04
N ASP A 53 1.95 7.96 0.83
CA ASP A 53 1.87 9.39 0.48
C ASP A 53 3.19 9.98 -0.03
N GLU A 54 4.33 9.37 0.30
CA GLU A 54 5.65 9.75 -0.21
C GLU A 54 6.02 9.09 -1.55
N GLY A 55 5.06 8.46 -2.24
CA GLY A 55 5.30 7.69 -3.46
C GLY A 55 6.01 6.34 -3.24
N LYS A 56 6.26 5.96 -1.98
CA LYS A 56 6.80 4.64 -1.63
C LYS A 56 5.73 3.56 -1.83
N THR A 57 6.07 2.51 -2.55
CA THR A 57 5.17 1.37 -2.76
C THR A 57 5.53 0.20 -1.83
N SER A 58 4.54 -0.39 -1.18
CA SER A 58 4.66 -1.67 -0.48
C SER A 58 3.82 -2.73 -1.19
N HIS A 59 4.32 -3.96 -1.25
CA HIS A 59 3.62 -5.06 -1.90
C HIS A 59 4.03 -6.40 -1.26
N GLY A 60 3.22 -7.42 -1.49
CA GLY A 60 3.48 -8.77 -1.01
C GLY A 60 2.49 -9.79 -1.55
N TRP A 61 2.56 -10.97 -0.96
CA TRP A 61 1.66 -12.09 -1.24
C TRP A 61 0.82 -12.40 0.00
N ALA A 62 -0.42 -12.83 -0.23
CA ALA A 62 -1.35 -13.33 0.78
C ALA A 62 -2.03 -14.59 0.24
N GLU A 63 -2.45 -15.48 1.14
CA GLU A 63 -3.17 -16.70 0.78
C GLU A 63 -4.66 -16.42 0.53
N THR A 64 -5.21 -15.38 1.17
CA THR A 64 -6.61 -14.94 0.97
C THR A 64 -6.71 -13.45 0.62
N GLU A 65 -7.86 -13.05 0.06
CA GLU A 65 -8.13 -11.64 -0.26
C GLU A 65 -8.17 -10.77 1.01
N ASP A 66 -8.86 -11.24 2.05
CA ASP A 66 -8.99 -10.55 3.34
C ASP A 66 -7.63 -10.34 4.00
N GLU A 67 -6.76 -11.34 3.95
CA GLU A 67 -5.39 -11.22 4.43
C GLU A 67 -4.59 -10.19 3.62
N GLY A 68 -4.78 -10.14 2.30
CA GLY A 68 -4.22 -9.10 1.44
C GLY A 68 -4.64 -7.69 1.88
N TRP A 69 -5.93 -7.49 2.15
CA TRP A 69 -6.45 -6.21 2.64
C TRP A 69 -5.98 -5.88 4.06
N TRP A 70 -5.83 -6.88 4.92
CA TRP A 70 -5.22 -6.71 6.23
C TRP A 70 -3.78 -6.19 6.13
N PHE A 71 -2.95 -6.76 5.24
CA PHE A 71 -1.59 -6.27 5.02
C PHE A 71 -1.55 -4.84 4.48
N VAL A 72 -2.49 -4.47 3.60
CA VAL A 72 -2.62 -3.08 3.11
C VAL A 72 -2.98 -2.16 4.27
N LYS A 73 -3.95 -2.53 5.11
CA LYS A 73 -4.36 -1.75 6.29
C LYS A 73 -3.17 -1.51 7.22
N GLU A 74 -2.40 -2.55 7.51
CA GLU A 74 -1.18 -2.44 8.31
C GLU A 74 -0.15 -1.51 7.66
N ALA A 75 0.07 -1.63 6.35
CA ALA A 75 1.02 -0.79 5.62
C ALA A 75 0.63 0.70 5.63
N VAL A 76 -0.66 1.02 5.52
CA VAL A 76 -1.19 2.39 5.55
C VAL A 76 -1.12 3.00 6.96
N ASN A 77 -1.36 2.19 7.99
CA ASN A 77 -1.45 2.67 9.38
C ASN A 77 -0.15 2.59 10.17
N ARG A 78 0.87 1.92 9.63
CA ARG A 78 2.16 1.80 10.30
C ARG A 78 2.82 3.18 10.43
N PRO A 79 3.24 3.59 11.65
CA PRO A 79 4.01 4.82 11.82
C PRO A 79 5.27 4.76 10.95
N PHE A 80 5.49 5.84 10.20
CA PHE A 80 6.57 6.09 9.26
C PHE A 80 7.69 5.03 9.30
N ARG A 81 7.75 4.15 8.29
CA ARG A 81 9.01 3.47 7.99
C ARG A 81 9.95 4.56 7.51
N GLY A 82 10.85 4.98 8.41
CA GLY A 82 11.93 5.90 8.10
C GLY A 82 12.52 5.56 6.73
N THR A 83 12.82 6.59 5.95
CA THR A 83 13.39 6.46 4.62
C THR A 83 14.65 5.62 4.73
N HIS A 84 14.55 4.32 4.41
CA HIS A 84 15.72 3.46 4.32
C HIS A 84 16.53 3.99 3.16
N HIS A 85 17.47 4.86 3.46
CA HIS A 85 18.51 5.27 2.55
C HIS A 85 19.34 4.02 2.27
N ARG A 86 18.97 3.28 1.21
CA ARG A 86 19.86 2.29 0.63
C ARG A 86 21.02 3.11 0.06
N ARG A 87 22.09 3.28 0.86
CA ARG A 87 23.39 3.63 0.28
C ARG A 87 23.64 2.65 -0.88
N PRO A 88 24.19 3.10 -2.02
CA PRO A 88 24.52 2.19 -3.09
C PRO A 88 25.31 1.02 -2.48
N ARG A 89 24.75 -0.19 -2.58
CA ARG A 89 25.49 -1.40 -2.22
C ARG A 89 26.70 -1.39 -3.14
N GLY A 90 27.89 -1.44 -2.52
CA GLY A 90 29.18 -1.22 -3.17
C GLY A 90 29.15 -1.64 -4.62
N LEU A 91 29.39 -0.66 -5.50
CA LEU A 91 29.80 -0.92 -6.87
C LEU A 91 30.82 -2.05 -6.79
N TRP A 92 30.54 -3.17 -7.43
CA TRP A 92 31.54 -4.17 -7.76
C TRP A 92 32.60 -3.47 -8.60
N THR A 93 33.51 -2.78 -7.94
CA THR A 93 34.68 -2.19 -8.56
C THR A 93 35.60 -3.37 -8.79
N LEU A 94 35.66 -3.81 -10.04
CA LEU A 94 36.77 -4.63 -10.51
C LEU A 94 38.07 -3.90 -10.13
N PRO A 95 39.09 -4.60 -9.61
CA PRO A 95 40.37 -3.98 -9.34
C PRO A 95 40.96 -3.41 -10.64
N PRO A 96 41.62 -2.24 -10.60
CA PRO A 96 42.25 -1.67 -11.79
C PRO A 96 43.38 -2.57 -12.30
N ALA A 97 43.54 -2.60 -13.63
CA ALA A 97 44.55 -3.34 -14.36
C ALA A 97 45.98 -2.85 -14.12
#